data_AF-A0A7J9PCR1-F1
#
_entry.id   AF-A0A7J9PCR1-F1
#
_cell.length_a   1.000
_cell.length_b   1.000
_cell.length_c   1.000
_cell.angle_alpha   90.00
_cell.angle_beta   90.00
_cell.angle_gamma   90.00
#
_symmetry.space_group_name_H-M   'P 1'
#
loop_
_entity.id
_entity.type
_entity.pdbx_description
1 polymer ?
#
loop_
_entity_poly.entity_id
_entity_poly.type
_entity_poly.pdbx_seq_one_letter_code
_entity_poly.pdbx_strand_id
1 'polypeptide(L)'
;MATDFFKNLKVDTWYMVFVYLGGILLIFAMFIKTQWLTNKQLIFLSTGMLFVGLGEWKNHKWMSYYKPPNVYTGPTALVQTKIRSSDGLGNFLDILGCIFGILVLLI
;
A
#
# COMPACT_ATOMS: atom_id res chain seq x y z
N MET A 1 -7.83 -29.49 -5.85
CA MET A 1 -6.43 -29.20 -5.50
C MET A 1 -6.13 -27.74 -5.85
N ALA A 2 -6.74 -26.80 -5.12
CA ALA A 2 -6.42 -25.37 -5.21
C ALA A 2 -5.55 -25.04 -3.99
N THR A 3 -4.36 -25.62 -3.95
CA THR A 3 -3.50 -25.59 -2.76
C THR A 3 -2.48 -24.47 -2.90
N ASP A 4 -2.55 -23.49 -1.99
CA ASP A 4 -1.47 -22.55 -1.64
C ASP A 4 -1.06 -21.42 -2.60
N PHE A 5 -1.86 -21.05 -3.61
CA PHE A 5 -1.54 -19.92 -4.51
C PHE A 5 -1.26 -18.59 -3.78
N PHE A 6 -1.98 -18.32 -2.69
CA PHE A 6 -1.87 -17.06 -1.95
C PHE A 6 -0.95 -17.11 -0.72
N LYS A 7 -0.29 -18.25 -0.46
CA LYS A 7 0.52 -18.43 0.76
C LYS A 7 1.72 -17.49 0.85
N ASN A 8 2.24 -17.04 -0.27
CA ASN A 8 3.35 -16.08 -0.34
C ASN A 8 2.89 -14.62 -0.46
N LEU A 9 1.58 -14.37 -0.59
CA LEU A 9 1.06 -13.03 -0.76
C LEU A 9 0.95 -12.34 0.61
N LYS A 10 1.94 -11.49 0.92
CA LYS A 10 2.01 -10.74 2.20
C LYS A 10 1.07 -9.54 2.21
N VAL A 11 -0.24 -9.79 2.07
CA VAL A 11 -1.28 -8.76 2.22
C VAL A 11 -1.67 -8.66 3.69
N ASP A 12 -0.71 -8.27 4.52
CA ASP A 12 -0.95 -8.15 5.96
C ASP A 12 -1.63 -6.81 6.33
N THR A 13 -1.65 -5.86 5.39
CA THR A 13 -2.19 -4.51 5.60
C THR A 13 -2.95 -4.00 4.38
N TRP A 14 -4.00 -3.21 4.60
CA TRP A 14 -4.90 -2.70 3.56
C TRP A 14 -4.17 -1.96 2.42
N TYR A 15 -3.15 -1.18 2.74
CA TYR A 15 -2.40 -0.41 1.74
C TYR A 15 -1.56 -1.30 0.79
N MET A 16 -1.25 -2.55 1.17
CA MET A 16 -0.59 -3.49 0.26
C MET A 16 -1.52 -3.94 -0.87
N VAL A 17 -2.83 -3.96 -0.64
CA VAL A 17 -3.82 -4.19 -1.70
C VAL A 17 -3.70 -3.10 -2.77
N PHE A 18 -3.56 -1.85 -2.36
CA PHE A 18 -3.37 -0.72 -3.28
C PHE A 18 -2.05 -0.80 -4.06
N VAL A 19 -0.96 -1.22 -3.42
CA VAL A 19 0.32 -1.45 -4.10
C VAL A 19 0.20 -2.54 -5.17
N TYR A 20 -0.35 -3.70 -4.80
CA TYR A 20 -0.45 -4.83 -5.74
C TYR A 20 -1.46 -4.57 -6.86
N LEU A 21 -2.66 -4.09 -6.54
CA LEU A 21 -3.66 -3.75 -7.57
C LEU A 21 -3.18 -2.62 -8.47
N GLY A 22 -2.62 -1.55 -7.89
CA GLY A 22 -2.06 -0.44 -8.64
C GLY A 22 -0.96 -0.90 -9.59
N GLY A 23 -0.01 -1.71 -9.12
CA GLY A 23 1.07 -2.25 -9.95
C GLY A 23 0.58 -3.16 -11.08
N ILE A 24 -0.32 -4.09 -10.76
CA ILE A 24 -0.90 -5.01 -11.76
C ILE A 24 -1.68 -4.23 -12.82
N LEU A 25 -2.57 -3.33 -12.39
CA LEU A 25 -3.38 -2.51 -13.31
C LEU A 25 -2.50 -1.59 -14.16
N LEU A 26 -1.42 -1.05 -13.62
CA LEU A 26 -0.49 -0.19 -14.36
C LEU A 26 0.19 -0.98 -15.49
N ILE A 27 0.68 -2.18 -15.18
CA ILE A 27 1.25 -3.07 -16.20
C ILE A 27 0.19 -3.38 -17.26
N PHE A 28 -1.02 -3.78 -16.86
CA PHE A 28 -2.10 -4.04 -17.81
C PHE A 28 -2.43 -2.84 -18.69
N ALA A 29 -2.47 -1.63 -18.13
CA ALA A 29 -2.79 -0.41 -18.87
C ALA A 29 -1.76 -0.04 -19.95
N MET A 30 -0.50 -0.47 -19.77
CA MET A 30 0.57 -0.24 -20.74
C MET A 30 0.50 -1.18 -21.94
N PHE A 31 0.03 -2.41 -21.75
CA PHE A 31 0.08 -3.46 -22.78
C PHE A 31 -1.29 -3.79 -23.39
N ILE A 32 -2.38 -3.56 -22.67
CA ILE A 32 -3.73 -3.93 -23.09
C ILE A 32 -4.55 -2.67 -23.37
N LYS A 33 -5.17 -2.62 -24.55
CA LYS A 33 -6.14 -1.57 -24.87
C LYS A 33 -7.45 -1.86 -24.16
N THR A 34 -7.92 -0.92 -23.36
CA THR A 34 -9.20 -1.02 -22.65
C THR A 34 -10.32 -0.39 -23.46
N GLN A 35 -11.51 -0.99 -23.39
CA GLN A 35 -12.69 -0.54 -24.15
C GLN A 35 -13.58 0.43 -23.36
N TRP A 36 -13.66 0.24 -22.04
CA TRP A 36 -14.56 1.01 -21.16
C TRP A 36 -13.91 2.25 -20.55
N LEU A 37 -12.63 2.16 -20.22
CA LEU A 37 -11.81 3.29 -19.77
C LEU A 37 -10.78 3.60 -20.85
N THR A 38 -10.41 4.87 -20.99
CA THR A 38 -9.21 5.18 -21.79
C THR A 38 -7.97 4.66 -21.08
N ASN A 39 -6.97 4.19 -21.83
CA ASN A 39 -5.71 3.75 -21.24
C ASN A 39 -5.05 4.86 -20.40
N LYS A 40 -5.24 6.14 -20.76
CA LYS A 40 -4.76 7.29 -19.98
C LYS A 40 -5.40 7.33 -18.59
N GLN A 41 -6.73 7.24 -18.51
CA GLN A 41 -7.45 7.17 -17.23
C GLN A 41 -6.98 5.96 -16.41
N LEU A 42 -6.80 4.80 -17.04
CA LEU A 42 -6.34 3.60 -16.32
C LEU A 42 -4.91 3.74 -15.80
N ILE A 43 -4.00 4.37 -16.55
CA ILE A 43 -2.63 4.68 -16.11
C ILE A 43 -2.66 5.63 -14.92
N PHE A 44 -3.46 6.70 -14.96
CA PHE A 44 -3.56 7.63 -13.83
C PHE A 44 -4.17 6.97 -12.59
N LEU A 45 -5.24 6.17 -12.76
CA LEU A 45 -5.88 5.46 -11.66
C LEU A 45 -4.91 4.47 -11.00
N SER A 46 -4.26 3.64 -11.80
CA SER A 46 -3.33 2.61 -11.32
C SER A 46 -2.08 3.23 -10.68
N THR A 47 -1.52 4.29 -11.26
CA THR A 47 -0.40 5.05 -10.66
C THR A 47 -0.82 5.70 -9.35
N GLY A 48 -2.02 6.30 -9.30
CA GLY A 48 -2.57 6.91 -8.11
C GLY A 48 -2.73 5.91 -6.96
N MET A 49 -3.34 4.75 -7.24
CA MET A 49 -3.47 3.65 -6.28
C MET A 49 -2.11 3.16 -5.78
N LEU A 50 -1.14 3.00 -6.68
CA LEU A 50 0.20 2.55 -6.33
C LEU A 50 0.88 3.55 -5.39
N PHE A 51 0.76 4.85 -5.66
CA PHE A 51 1.38 5.90 -4.83
C PHE A 51 0.73 6.05 -3.45
N VAL A 52 -0.61 5.96 -3.34
CA VAL A 52 -1.27 5.89 -2.03
C VAL A 52 -0.83 4.65 -1.25
N GLY A 53 -0.75 3.49 -1.92
CA GLY A 53 -0.28 2.26 -1.28
C GLY A 53 1.15 2.36 -0.75
N LEU A 54 2.05 2.95 -1.54
CA LEU A 54 3.45 3.15 -1.14
C LEU A 54 3.62 4.25 -0.09
N GLY A 55 2.86 5.34 -0.17
CA GLY A 55 2.88 6.43 0.81
C GLY A 55 2.45 5.95 2.18
N GLU A 56 1.33 5.24 2.25
CA GLU A 56 0.84 4.59 3.46
C GLU A 56 1.81 3.52 3.98
N TRP A 57 2.43 2.72 3.10
CA TRP A 57 3.48 1.79 3.51
C TRP A 57 4.66 2.52 4.16
N LYS A 58 5.10 3.64 3.59
CA LYS A 58 6.21 4.45 4.12
C LYS A 58 5.85 5.12 5.45
N ASN A 59 4.60 5.53 5.62
CA ASN A 59 4.04 6.10 6.85
C ASN A 59 3.85 5.06 7.97
N HIS A 60 3.80 3.76 7.64
CA HIS A 60 3.67 2.67 8.62
C HIS A 60 5.00 1.98 8.89
N LYS A 61 5.69 2.42 9.94
CA LYS A 61 7.02 1.92 10.31
C LYS A 61 6.93 0.86 11.40
N TRP A 62 7.81 -0.13 11.34
CA TRP A 62 8.00 -1.08 12.41
C TRP A 62 8.78 -0.43 13.55
N MET A 63 8.20 -0.43 14.74
CA MET A 63 8.87 -0.04 15.98
C MET A 63 9.11 -1.29 16.81
N SER A 64 10.37 -1.49 17.21
CA SER A 64 10.78 -2.55 18.12
C SER A 64 11.21 -1.92 19.43
N TYR A 65 10.67 -2.41 20.55
CA TYR A 65 11.11 -1.98 21.88
C TYR A 65 11.08 -3.13 22.87
N TYR A 66 11.93 -3.04 23.88
CA TYR A 66 11.92 -3.98 25.00
C TYR A 66 10.84 -3.57 25.98
N LYS A 67 9.88 -4.45 26.19
CA LYS A 67 8.85 -4.25 27.20
C LYS A 67 9.41 -4.66 28.57
N PRO A 68 9.38 -3.80 29.59
CA PRO A 68 9.83 -4.16 30.93
C PRO A 68 8.91 -5.23 31.56
N PRO A 69 9.41 -6.00 32.54
CA PRO A 69 8.61 -7.05 33.17
C PRO A 69 7.43 -6.43 33.93
N ASN A 70 6.25 -7.04 33.82
CA ASN A 70 5.01 -6.57 34.45
C ASN A 70 4.13 -7.76 34.85
N VAL A 71 3.55 -7.72 36.05
CA VAL A 71 2.64 -8.73 36.61
C VAL A 71 1.52 -9.13 35.63
N TYR A 72 1.00 -8.20 34.84
CA TYR A 72 -0.10 -8.46 33.91
C TYR A 72 0.32 -9.05 32.56
N THR A 73 1.59 -8.95 32.19
CA THR A 73 2.04 -9.28 30.82
C THR A 73 3.34 -10.07 30.74
N GLY A 74 3.84 -10.53 31.89
CA GLY A 74 4.92 -11.47 31.99
C GLY A 74 6.32 -10.84 32.00
N PRO A 75 7.35 -11.65 31.71
CA PRO A 75 8.76 -11.22 31.73
C PRO A 75 9.09 -10.27 30.59
N THR A 76 10.31 -9.73 30.59
CA THR A 76 10.81 -8.87 29.52
C THR A 76 10.71 -9.58 28.16
N ALA A 77 10.12 -8.91 27.18
CA ALA A 77 9.97 -9.41 25.83
C ALA A 77 10.30 -8.33 24.79
N LEU A 78 10.88 -8.76 23.66
CA LEU A 78 11.01 -7.91 22.48
C LEU A 78 9.64 -7.84 21.81
N VAL A 79 9.05 -6.63 21.78
CA VAL A 79 7.77 -6.39 21.12
C VAL A 79 8.04 -5.61 19.84
N GLN A 80 7.47 -6.09 18.73
CA GLN A 80 7.46 -5.39 17.46
C GLN A 80 6.02 -5.02 17.11
N THR A 81 5.79 -3.75 16.85
CA THR A 81 4.47 -3.27 16.41
C THR A 81 4.63 -2.29 15.26
N LYS A 82 3.60 -2.19 14.43
CA LYS A 82 3.55 -1.26 13.31
C LYS A 82 2.85 0.01 13.79
N ILE A 83 3.56 1.14 13.77
CA ILE A 83 3.04 2.43 14.20
C ILE A 83 2.92 3.35 12.98
N ARG A 84 1.82 4.10 12.92
CA ARG A 84 1.66 5.17 11.93
C ARG A 84 2.46 6.39 12.39
N SER A 85 3.48 6.74 11.63
CA SER A 85 4.32 7.91 11.88
C SER A 85 4.46 8.67 10.57
N SER A 86 4.07 9.94 10.59
CA SER A 86 4.13 10.83 9.43
C SER A 86 5.56 10.91 8.89
N ASP A 87 5.75 10.51 7.64
CA ASP A 87 7.00 10.60 6.91
C ASP A 87 6.81 11.57 5.74
N GLY A 88 7.75 12.50 5.55
CA GLY A 88 7.63 13.52 4.50
C GLY A 88 7.51 12.91 3.10
N LEU A 89 8.23 11.82 2.82
CA LEU A 89 8.12 11.10 1.55
C LEU A 89 6.79 10.36 1.45
N GLY A 90 6.33 9.75 2.54
CA GLY A 90 5.04 9.05 2.58
C GLY A 90 3.89 9.99 2.25
N ASN A 91 3.82 11.14 2.91
CA ASN A 91 2.79 12.15 2.65
C ASN A 91 2.88 12.73 1.23
N PHE A 92 4.09 12.94 0.70
CA PHE A 92 4.26 13.40 -0.67
C PHE A 92 3.68 12.39 -1.68
N LEU A 93 3.94 11.10 -1.49
CA LEU A 93 3.37 10.03 -2.32
C LEU A 93 1.84 9.96 -2.19
N ASP A 94 1.30 10.09 -0.98
CA ASP A 94 -0.16 10.11 -0.76
C ASP A 94 -0.81 11.30 -1.49
N ILE A 95 -0.21 12.49 -1.44
CA ILE A 95 -0.69 13.68 -2.16
C ILE A 95 -0.65 13.46 -3.67
N LEU A 96 0.46 12.96 -4.22
CA LEU A 96 0.55 12.64 -5.65
C LEU A 96 -0.49 11.59 -6.06
N GLY A 97 -0.70 10.58 -5.23
CA GLY A 97 -1.70 9.55 -5.46
C GLY A 97 -3.11 10.13 -5.55
N CYS A 98 -3.47 11.02 -4.63
CA CYS A 98 -4.74 11.75 -4.65
C CYS A 98 -4.88 12.64 -5.90
N ILE A 99 -3.83 13.36 -6.30
CA ILE A 99 -3.84 14.19 -7.51
C ILE A 99 -4.12 13.34 -8.75
N PHE A 100 -3.46 12.19 -8.90
CA PHE A 100 -3.73 11.30 -10.02
C PHE A 100 -5.15 10.72 -9.99
N GLY A 101 -5.65 10.36 -8.80
CA GLY A 101 -7.04 9.92 -8.65
C GLY A 101 -8.05 10.98 -9.09
N ILE A 102 -7.79 12.26 -8.80
CA ILE A 102 -8.65 13.37 -9.25
C ILE A 102 -8.54 13.57 -10.76
N LEU A 103 -7.33 13.49 -11.34
CA LEU A 103 -7.12 13.65 -12.78
C LEU A 103 -7.89 12.61 -13.61
N VAL A 104 -8.13 11.42 -13.07
CA VAL A 104 -8.98 10.40 -13.72
C VAL A 104 -10.41 10.90 -13.97
N LEU A 105 -10.93 11.77 -13.10
CA LEU A 105 -12.30 12.31 -13.23
C LEU A 105 -12.38 13.50 -14.20
N LEU A 106 -11.23 14.11 -14.53
CA LEU A 106 -11.17 15.35 -15.32
C LEU A 106 -10.84 15.12 -16.80
N ILE A 107 -10.37 13.92 -17.16
CA ILE A 107 -9.91 13.53 -18.50
C ILE A 107 -10.83 12.42 -19.01
#